data_AF-A0A944IXC4-F1
#
_entry.id   AF-A0A944IXC4-F1
#
_cell.length_a   1.000
_cell.length_b   1.000
_cell.length_c   1.000
_cell.angle_alpha   90.00
_cell.angle_beta   90.00
_cell.angle_gamma   90.00
#
_symmetry.space_group_name_H-M   'P 1'
#
loop_
_entity.id
_entity.type
_entity.pdbx_description
1 polymer ?
#
loop_
_entity_poly.entity_id
_entity_poly.type
_entity_poly.pdbx_seq_one_letter_code
_entity_poly.pdbx_strand_id
1 'polypeptide(L)' 'MCSHQPPCPNADDADHDAARTVAFHPEQGWSLLCNGAVVFDDTGELLPDGRTVEPHRLALV' A
#
# COMPACT_ATOMS: atom_id res chain seq x y z
N MET A 1 -11.93 11.37 -1.10
CA MET A 1 -11.88 11.28 -2.58
C MET A 1 -10.71 12.10 -3.10
N CYS A 2 -9.74 11.44 -3.72
CA CYS A 2 -8.62 12.09 -4.40
C CYS A 2 -9.02 12.61 -5.79
N SER A 3 -8.24 13.54 -6.35
CA SER A 3 -8.47 14.09 -7.71
C SER A 3 -7.73 13.33 -8.82
N HIS A 4 -7.27 12.11 -8.56
CA HIS A 4 -6.56 11.29 -9.55
C HIS A 4 -7.53 10.76 -10.63
N GLN A 5 -7.05 10.62 -11.86
CA GLN A 5 -7.79 10.05 -12.99
C GLN A 5 -6.94 8.93 -13.64
N PRO A 6 -7.37 7.65 -13.59
CA PRO A 6 -8.55 7.13 -12.88
C PRO A 6 -8.49 7.37 -11.36
N PRO A 7 -9.64 7.38 -10.66
CA PRO A 7 -9.66 7.49 -9.20
C PRO A 7 -8.89 6.34 -8.58
N CYS A 8 -8.19 6.61 -7.47
CA CYS A 8 -7.53 5.55 -6.73
C CYS A 8 -8.56 4.60 -6.11
N PRO A 9 -8.28 3.28 -6.08
CA PRO A 9 -9.09 2.32 -5.35
C PRO A 9 -9.08 2.63 -3.84
N ASN A 10 -10.11 2.18 -3.13
CA ASN A 10 -10.16 2.26 -1.67
C ASN A 10 -9.18 1.25 -1.08
N ALA A 11 -8.82 1.44 0.20
CA ALA A 11 -7.92 0.52 0.90
C ALA A 11 -8.52 -0.88 1.15
N ASP A 12 -9.85 -1.03 1.03
CA ASP A 12 -10.55 -2.31 1.17
C ASP A 12 -10.75 -3.04 -0.17
N ASP A 13 -10.43 -2.40 -1.29
CA ASP A 13 -10.57 -3.02 -2.61
C ASP A 13 -9.45 -4.05 -2.84
N ALA A 14 -9.71 -5.07 -3.65
CA ALA A 14 -8.73 -6.14 -3.90
C ALA A 14 -7.46 -5.67 -4.62
N ASP A 15 -7.55 -4.53 -5.31
CA ASP A 15 -6.49 -3.85 -6.05
C ASP A 15 -6.04 -2.54 -5.37
N HIS A 16 -6.17 -2.45 -4.03
CA HIS A 16 -5.83 -1.24 -3.26
C HIS A 16 -4.37 -0.78 -3.45
N ASP A 17 -3.47 -1.68 -3.81
CA ASP A 17 -2.06 -1.44 -4.13
C ASP A 17 -1.86 -0.62 -5.43
N ALA A 18 -2.89 -0.54 -6.29
CA ALA A 18 -2.87 0.29 -7.50
C ALA A 18 -3.09 1.80 -7.22
N ALA A 19 -3.33 2.19 -5.96
CA ALA A 19 -3.44 3.60 -5.59
C ALA A 19 -2.12 4.36 -5.81
N ARG A 20 -2.22 5.66 -6.14
CA ARG A 20 -1.05 6.47 -6.47
C ARG A 20 -0.17 6.69 -5.24
N THR A 21 1.14 6.49 -5.37
CA THR A 21 2.12 6.90 -4.35
C THR A 21 2.10 8.41 -4.13
N VAL A 22 1.94 8.84 -2.88
CA VAL A 22 1.95 10.25 -2.44
C VAL A 22 3.14 10.60 -1.56
N ALA A 23 3.81 9.60 -0.97
CA ALA A 23 5.13 9.75 -0.36
C ALA A 23 5.98 8.52 -0.66
N PHE A 24 7.25 8.73 -1.00
CA PHE A 24 8.21 7.68 -1.37
C PHE A 24 9.44 7.80 -0.48
N HIS A 25 9.69 6.79 0.36
CA HIS A 25 10.77 6.77 1.35
C HIS A 25 11.62 5.49 1.20
N PRO A 26 12.40 5.37 0.11
CA PRO A 26 13.21 4.17 -0.13
C PRO A 26 14.28 3.95 0.96
N GLU A 27 14.82 5.02 1.54
CA GLU A 27 15.77 4.94 2.66
C GLU A 27 15.18 4.29 3.92
N GLN A 28 13.85 4.22 4.01
CA GLN A 28 13.11 3.59 5.11
C GLN A 28 12.34 2.34 4.66
N GLY A 29 12.40 2.00 3.37
CA GLY A 29 11.76 0.83 2.78
C GLY A 29 10.25 0.87 2.68
N TRP A 30 9.64 2.06 2.51
CA TRP A 30 8.18 2.17 2.38
C TRP A 30 7.70 3.31 1.46
N SER A 31 6.46 3.19 1.01
CA SER A 31 5.71 4.23 0.29
C SER A 31 4.32 4.41 0.88
N LEU A 32 3.85 5.64 0.98
CA LEU A 32 2.45 5.94 1.33
C LEU A 32 1.63 6.10 0.05
N LEU A 33 0.53 5.36 -0.04
CA LEU A 33 -0.44 5.44 -1.13
C LEU A 33 -1.55 6.46 -0.81
N CYS A 34 -2.19 6.97 -1.85
CA CYS A 34 -3.22 8.00 -1.74
C CYS A 34 -4.47 7.55 -0.95
N ASN A 35 -4.75 6.25 -0.92
CA ASN A 35 -5.83 5.67 -0.13
C ASN A 35 -5.46 5.48 1.35
N GLY A 36 -4.23 5.83 1.75
CA GLY A 36 -3.72 5.75 3.11
C GLY A 36 -2.98 4.46 3.44
N ALA A 37 -2.90 3.49 2.51
CA ALA A 37 -2.11 2.28 2.71
C ALA A 37 -0.61 2.61 2.68
N VAL A 38 0.16 2.00 3.59
CA VAL A 38 1.63 2.03 3.55
C VAL A 38 2.10 0.70 2.99
N VAL A 39 2.78 0.74 1.86
CA VAL A 39 3.38 -0.43 1.22
C VAL A 39 4.87 -0.49 1.56
N PHE A 40 5.34 -1.66 1.97
CA PHE A 40 6.73 -1.93 2.31
C PHE A 40 7.46 -2.59 1.13
N ASP A 41 8.77 -2.41 1.04
CA ASP A 41 9.60 -2.98 -0.03
C ASP A 41 9.55 -4.51 -0.08
N ASP A 42 9.19 -5.15 1.02
CA ASP A 42 9.03 -6.60 1.10
C ASP A 42 7.65 -7.10 0.67
N THR A 43 6.81 -6.22 0.10
CA THR A 43 5.40 -6.43 -0.29
C THR A 43 4.39 -6.55 0.85
N GLY A 44 4.81 -6.36 2.10
CA GLY A 44 3.86 -6.19 3.20
C GLY A 44 3.13 -4.85 3.11
N GLU A 45 1.97 -4.76 3.78
CA GLU A 45 1.18 -3.52 3.82
C GLU A 45 0.61 -3.24 5.21
N LEU A 46 0.49 -1.95 5.55
CA LEU A 46 -0.29 -1.46 6.68
C LEU A 46 -1.46 -0.62 6.14
N LEU A 47 -2.68 -1.12 6.33
CA LEU A 47 -3.89 -0.46 5.89
C LEU A 47 -4.24 0.74 6.79
N PRO A 48 -5.06 1.71 6.30
CA PRO A 48 -5.42 2.90 7.07
C PRO A 48 -6.12 2.62 8.41
N ASP A 49 -6.73 1.45 8.56
CA ASP A 49 -7.41 1.02 9.78
C ASP A 49 -6.50 0.23 10.75
N GLY A 50 -5.23 0.08 10.40
CA GLY A 50 -4.22 -0.60 11.21
C GLY A 50 -4.14 -2.12 10.98
N ARG A 51 -4.92 -2.71 10.07
CA ARG A 51 -4.73 -4.10 9.65
C ARG A 51 -3.45 -4.25 8.84
N THR A 52 -2.83 -5.43 8.94
CA THR A 52 -1.62 -5.77 8.19
C THR A 52 -1.92 -6.78 7.09
N VAL A 53 -1.30 -6.59 5.93
CA VAL A 53 -1.20 -7.59 4.86
C VAL A 53 0.20 -8.18 4.94
N GLU A 54 0.29 -9.50 5.03
CA GLU A 54 1.57 -10.19 5.12
C GLU A 54 2.35 -10.07 3.80
N PRO A 55 3.68 -9.94 3.85
CA PRO A 55 4.55 -9.99 2.69
C PRO A 55 4.28 -11.23 1.80
N HIS A 56 4.29 -11.03 0.49
CA HIS A 56 4.21 -12.08 -0.53
C HIS A 56 5.56 -12.82 -0.66
N ARG A 57 6.03 -13.40 0.45
CA ARG A 57 7.25 -14.22 0.49
C ARG A 57 6.85 -15.68 0.62
N LEU A 58 7.54 -16.57 -0.09
CA LEU A 58 7.46 -18.00 0.21
C LEU A 58 7.97 -18.19 1.64
N ALA A 59 7.10 -18.64 2.55
CA ALA A 59 7.54 -19.07 3.86
C ALA A 59 8.43 -20.30 3.67
N LEU A 60 9.74 -20.11 3.78
CA LEU A 60 10.66 -21.24 3.93
C LEU A 60 10.38 -21.85 5.30
N VAL A 61 9.68 -22.99 5.29
CA VAL A 61 9.47 -23.88 6.44
C VAL A 61 10.60 -24.89 6.56
#